data_AF-A0ABD2T2J5-F1
#
_entry.id   AF-A0ABD2T2J5-F1
#
_cell.length_a   1.000
_cell.length_b   1.000
_cell.length_c   1.000
_cell.angle_alpha   90.00
_cell.angle_beta   90.00
_cell.angle_gamma   90.00
#
_symmetry.space_group_name_H-M   'P 1'
#
loop_
_entity.id
_entity.type
_entity.pdbx_description
1 polymer ?
#
loop_
_entity_poly.entity_id
_entity_poly.type
_entity_poly.pdbx_seq_one_letter_code
_entity_poly.pdbx_strand_id
1 'polypeptide(L)'
;MASGVVEKTEEELRKELFELNRQQREITERLKDPRGLRRGGFSGGGPRNFVANGGRQRGVVRPGERNDAEDQPAPKRRISSAVVKIEEGEIAEDVSGAPRDANKEESIVEASPREAPANHNERKPSNWLRRDGCQRPSKMDFDIPPPEPVPRVLPKNEDPKLVSRNKRMLGQLLGTLEKFRKEDMQLSGTEAYMRRSDSLKRAEQRAREDSEKLRQQEREQLDEKLKRDLTLRARLAAKAEEKRLELLFLRWSEHHKKLANFIRLFLISVQMSIFQFY
;
A
#
# COMPACT_ATOMS: atom_id res chain seq x y z
N MET A 1 -44.10 -5.91 -9.71
CA MET A 1 -43.38 -6.37 -8.51
C MET A 1 -43.74 -5.46 -7.35
N ALA A 2 -44.93 -5.63 -6.77
CA ALA A 2 -45.32 -4.89 -5.56
C ALA A 2 -44.84 -5.71 -4.36
N SER A 3 -43.68 -5.38 -3.83
CA SER A 3 -43.26 -5.90 -2.53
C SER A 3 -44.22 -5.35 -1.49
N GLY A 4 -44.97 -6.22 -0.81
CA GLY A 4 -45.85 -5.85 0.28
C GLY A 4 -45.07 -4.99 1.27
N VAL A 5 -45.45 -3.72 1.38
CA VAL A 5 -44.91 -2.80 2.38
C VAL A 5 -45.50 -3.26 3.70
N VAL A 6 -44.80 -4.20 4.33
CA VAL A 6 -44.99 -4.47 5.76
C VAL A 6 -44.77 -3.12 6.44
N GLU A 7 -45.82 -2.59 7.06
CA GLU A 7 -45.77 -1.34 7.80
C GLU A 7 -44.73 -1.51 8.91
N LYS A 8 -43.51 -1.02 8.65
CA LYS A 8 -42.41 -1.10 9.61
C LYS A 8 -42.76 -0.27 10.82
N THR A 9 -42.48 -0.81 12.00
CA THR A 9 -42.71 -0.07 13.25
C THR A 9 -41.70 1.07 13.38
N GLU A 10 -42.05 2.11 14.13
CA GLU A 10 -41.16 3.26 14.35
C GLU A 10 -39.81 2.82 14.95
N GLU A 11 -39.82 1.84 15.85
CA GLU A 11 -38.63 1.29 16.48
C GLU A 11 -37.71 0.56 15.50
N GLU A 12 -38.28 -0.18 14.56
CA GLU A 12 -37.52 -0.85 13.48
C GLU A 12 -36.84 0.18 12.59
N LEU A 13 -37.54 1.25 12.19
CA LEU A 13 -36.97 2.33 11.39
C LEU A 13 -35.83 3.05 12.13
N ARG A 14 -35.94 3.23 13.45
CA ARG A 14 -34.85 3.79 14.28
C ARG A 14 -33.64 2.85 14.37
N LYS A 15 -33.85 1.54 14.48
CA LYS A 15 -32.78 0.53 14.47
C LYS A 15 -32.06 0.50 13.11
N GLU A 16 -32.83 0.45 12.01
CA GLU A 16 -32.28 0.51 10.65
C GLU A 16 -31.44 1.78 10.43
N LEU A 17 -31.94 2.93 10.89
CA LEU A 17 -31.21 4.20 10.80
C LEU A 17 -29.90 4.18 11.59
N PHE A 18 -29.88 3.56 12.78
CA PHE A 18 -28.67 3.39 13.57
C PHE A 18 -27.64 2.50 12.85
N GLU A 19 -28.08 1.41 12.25
CA GLU A 19 -27.23 0.51 11.46
C GLU A 19 -26.66 1.22 10.22
N LEU A 20 -27.49 1.97 9.49
CA LEU A 20 -27.03 2.76 8.34
C LEU A 20 -25.99 3.80 8.75
N ASN A 21 -26.20 4.50 9.86
CA ASN A 21 -25.21 5.45 10.39
C ASN A 21 -23.92 4.75 10.85
N ARG A 22 -24.01 3.55 11.41
CA ARG A 22 -22.84 2.74 11.76
C ARG A 22 -22.03 2.36 10.52
N GLN A 23 -22.69 1.85 9.48
CA GLN A 23 -22.06 1.51 8.22
C GLN A 23 -21.42 2.74 7.55
N GLN A 24 -22.09 3.90 7.61
CA GLN A 24 -21.50 5.16 7.17
C GLN A 24 -20.21 5.48 7.92
N ARG A 25 -20.19 5.35 9.26
CA ARG A 25 -18.98 5.59 10.07
C ARG A 25 -17.84 4.66 9.63
N GLU A 26 -18.11 3.37 9.48
CA GLU A 26 -17.14 2.38 9.03
C GLU A 26 -16.57 2.70 7.64
N ILE A 27 -17.41 3.15 6.70
CA ILE A 27 -16.94 3.60 5.37
C ILE A 27 -16.16 4.90 5.47
N THR A 28 -16.58 5.85 6.30
CA THR A 28 -15.82 7.10 6.48
C THR A 28 -14.44 6.86 7.08
N GLU A 29 -14.30 5.89 7.98
CA GLU A 29 -13.00 5.47 8.51
C GLU A 29 -12.11 4.87 7.41
N ARG A 30 -12.67 3.99 6.57
CA ARG A 30 -11.95 3.43 5.42
C ARG A 30 -11.51 4.50 4.41
N LEU A 31 -12.34 5.50 4.15
CA LEU A 31 -12.01 6.63 3.28
C LEU A 31 -10.97 7.57 3.90
N LYS A 32 -10.93 7.70 5.22
CA LYS A 32 -9.95 8.52 5.94
C LYS A 32 -8.55 7.91 5.89
N ASP A 33 -8.46 6.58 5.95
CA ASP A 33 -7.20 5.82 5.91
C ASP A 33 -7.24 4.65 4.91
N PRO A 34 -7.19 4.94 3.60
CA PRO A 34 -7.39 3.93 2.55
C PRO A 34 -6.29 2.87 2.49
N ARG A 35 -5.11 3.17 3.06
CA ARG A 35 -3.97 2.25 3.15
C ARG A 35 -3.84 1.59 4.52
N GLY A 36 -4.71 1.92 5.48
CA GLY A 36 -4.65 1.39 6.86
C GLY A 36 -3.41 1.82 7.67
N LEU A 37 -2.53 2.68 7.12
CA LEU A 37 -1.26 3.08 7.77
C LEU A 37 -1.46 3.74 9.14
N ARG A 38 -2.60 4.38 9.39
CA ARG A 38 -2.88 5.02 10.69
C ARG A 38 -3.53 4.09 11.70
N ARG A 39 -3.98 2.89 11.29
CA ARG A 39 -4.62 1.90 12.16
C ARG A 39 -3.61 0.87 12.71
N GLY A 40 -2.36 1.28 12.87
CA GLY A 40 -1.28 0.50 13.49
C GLY A 40 -1.09 0.76 14.98
N GLY A 41 -2.00 1.50 15.63
CA GLY A 41 -1.97 1.73 17.06
C GLY A 41 -3.26 2.40 17.54
N PHE A 42 -4.08 1.65 18.27
CA PHE A 42 -5.16 2.14 19.13
C PHE A 42 -6.24 3.02 18.47
N SER A 43 -7.35 2.40 18.05
CA SER A 43 -8.66 3.03 18.12
C SER A 43 -9.17 2.93 19.57
N GLY A 44 -8.59 3.74 20.45
CA GLY A 44 -9.09 4.00 21.80
C GLY A 44 -9.25 5.51 21.95
N GLY A 45 -10.46 5.97 22.22
CA GLY A 45 -10.69 7.37 22.58
C GLY A 45 -9.88 7.71 23.84
N GLY A 46 -9.13 8.82 23.80
CA GLY A 46 -8.39 9.31 24.96
C GLY A 46 -7.94 10.76 24.77
N PRO A 47 -8.18 11.66 25.74
CA PRO A 47 -7.98 13.09 25.58
C PRO A 47 -6.50 13.50 25.73
N ARG A 48 -6.29 14.74 25.31
CA ARG A 48 -5.06 15.55 25.29
C ARG A 48 -4.18 15.39 26.55
N ASN A 49 -2.88 15.25 26.29
CA ASN A 49 -1.74 15.77 27.05
C ASN A 49 -1.94 15.92 28.58
N PHE A 50 -1.47 14.94 29.36
CA PHE A 50 -0.99 15.21 30.71
C PHE A 50 0.39 14.60 30.94
N VAL A 51 1.20 15.43 31.57
CA VAL A 51 2.63 15.34 31.82
C VAL A 51 2.95 14.23 32.83
N ALA A 52 4.17 13.70 32.67
CA ALA A 52 4.84 12.70 33.49
C ALA A 52 4.68 12.90 35.01
N ASN A 53 4.27 11.83 35.71
CA ASN A 53 4.96 11.41 36.94
C ASN A 53 4.62 9.97 37.36
N GLY A 54 5.66 9.21 37.71
CA GLY A 54 5.63 8.17 38.75
C GLY A 54 5.06 6.79 38.41
N GLY A 55 5.90 5.76 38.52
CA GLY A 55 5.43 4.41 38.86
C GLY A 55 6.11 3.25 38.14
N ARG A 56 7.34 2.91 38.54
CA ARG A 56 7.96 1.61 38.24
C ARG A 56 7.09 0.50 38.80
N GLN A 57 6.86 -0.58 38.05
CA GLN A 57 6.94 -1.96 38.57
C GLN A 57 7.38 -2.94 37.46
N ARG A 58 8.61 -3.45 37.62
CA ARG A 58 8.99 -4.78 37.15
C ARG A 58 8.37 -5.80 38.11
N GLY A 59 7.80 -6.87 37.60
CA GLY A 59 7.35 -7.99 38.43
C GLY A 59 6.73 -9.10 37.59
N VAL A 60 7.56 -10.06 37.21
CA VAL A 60 7.11 -11.36 36.70
C VAL A 60 6.41 -12.08 37.85
N VAL A 61 5.12 -12.37 37.68
CA VAL A 61 4.41 -13.42 38.43
C VAL A 61 3.49 -14.12 37.43
N ARG A 62 3.87 -15.33 37.03
CA ARG A 62 2.93 -16.34 36.51
C ARG A 62 2.36 -17.09 37.71
N PRO A 63 1.05 -17.31 37.77
CA PRO A 63 0.54 -18.60 38.19
C PRO A 63 -0.67 -19.05 37.36
N GLY A 64 -0.79 -20.37 37.15
CA GLY A 64 -2.06 -21.00 36.79
C GLY A 64 -2.13 -21.57 35.38
N GLU A 65 -1.56 -22.77 35.26
CA GLU A 65 -1.94 -23.83 34.33
C GLU A 65 -3.43 -23.81 33.95
N ARG A 66 -3.71 -23.52 32.68
CA ARG A 66 -4.95 -23.89 31.98
C ARG A 66 -4.57 -24.39 30.60
N ASN A 67 -5.08 -25.57 30.28
CA ASN A 67 -4.98 -26.24 28.99
C ASN A 67 -5.32 -25.26 27.85
N ASP A 68 -4.37 -25.05 26.94
CA ASP A 68 -4.58 -24.57 25.58
C ASP A 68 -3.44 -25.14 24.72
N ALA A 69 -3.47 -26.46 24.51
CA ALA A 69 -2.52 -27.17 23.64
C ALA A 69 -2.89 -27.07 22.14
N GLU A 70 -3.85 -26.22 21.76
CA GLU A 70 -4.41 -26.20 20.39
C GLU A 70 -4.16 -24.94 19.56
N ASP A 71 -3.46 -23.90 20.05
CA ASP A 71 -3.35 -22.63 19.30
C ASP A 71 -1.90 -22.11 19.10
N GLN A 72 -0.97 -23.01 18.78
CA GLN A 72 0.32 -22.66 18.18
C GLN A 72 0.27 -22.96 16.67
N PRO A 73 0.46 -21.97 15.76
CA PRO A 73 0.58 -22.29 14.35
C PRO A 73 1.84 -23.14 14.14
N ALA A 74 1.68 -24.23 13.38
CA ALA A 74 2.72 -25.23 13.16
C ALA A 74 4.08 -24.59 12.79
N PRO A 75 5.19 -25.01 13.41
CA PRO A 75 6.51 -24.48 13.09
C PRO A 75 6.82 -24.70 11.61
N LYS A 76 7.21 -23.63 10.91
CA LYS A 76 7.46 -23.61 9.46
C LYS A 76 8.50 -24.68 9.09
N ARG A 77 8.04 -25.78 8.51
CA ARG A 77 8.89 -26.82 7.93
C ARG A 77 9.59 -26.24 6.70
N ARG A 78 10.93 -26.36 6.64
CA ARG A 78 11.70 -26.04 5.45
C ARG A 78 11.20 -26.95 4.32
N ILE A 79 10.80 -26.36 3.20
CA ILE A 79 10.33 -27.09 2.02
C ILE A 79 11.53 -27.87 1.47
N SER A 80 11.59 -29.17 1.74
CA SER A 80 12.53 -30.07 1.08
C SER A 80 12.01 -30.38 -0.32
N SER A 81 12.83 -30.01 -1.31
CA SER A 81 12.81 -30.37 -2.73
C SER A 81 11.82 -31.47 -3.16
N ALA A 82 10.83 -31.10 -3.97
CA ALA A 82 10.08 -32.04 -4.78
C ALA A 82 10.98 -32.49 -5.97
N VAL A 83 11.34 -33.77 -5.97
CA VAL A 83 11.91 -34.46 -7.14
C VAL A 83 10.73 -34.98 -7.95
N VAL A 84 10.48 -34.37 -9.11
CA VAL A 84 9.50 -34.85 -10.09
C VAL A 84 10.16 -35.98 -10.88
N LYS A 85 9.62 -37.19 -10.74
CA LYS A 85 9.90 -38.31 -11.65
C LYS A 85 9.21 -38.00 -12.98
N ILE A 86 9.98 -37.90 -14.05
CA ILE A 86 9.47 -37.93 -15.42
C ILE A 86 9.45 -39.42 -15.78
N GLU A 87 8.26 -39.99 -15.91
CA GLU A 87 8.07 -41.29 -16.55
C GLU A 87 7.95 -41.07 -18.07
N GLU A 88 8.72 -41.87 -18.78
CA GLU A 88 8.94 -41.92 -20.22
C GLU A 88 7.89 -42.82 -20.87
N GLY A 89 7.21 -42.35 -21.93
CA GLY A 89 6.42 -43.22 -22.80
C GLY A 89 5.34 -42.56 -23.65
N GLU A 90 5.49 -42.71 -24.97
CA GLU A 90 4.42 -42.98 -25.97
C GLU A 90 3.92 -41.84 -26.91
N ILE A 91 4.70 -41.74 -28.00
CA ILE A 91 4.41 -41.48 -29.43
C ILE A 91 2.94 -41.28 -29.86
N ALA A 92 2.69 -40.14 -30.51
CA ALA A 92 1.88 -40.05 -31.73
C ALA A 92 2.36 -38.84 -32.57
N GLU A 93 3.13 -39.11 -33.63
CA GLU A 93 3.27 -38.20 -34.77
C GLU A 93 2.06 -38.37 -35.69
N ASP A 94 1.57 -37.27 -36.26
CA ASP A 94 1.01 -37.13 -37.62
C ASP A 94 0.61 -35.64 -37.79
N VAL A 95 1.49 -34.77 -38.30
CA VAL A 95 1.72 -34.41 -39.71
C VAL A 95 0.55 -33.65 -40.38
N SER A 96 0.69 -32.32 -40.50
CA SER A 96 0.83 -31.57 -41.76
C SER A 96 0.16 -30.19 -41.78
N GLY A 97 0.87 -29.20 -42.35
CA GLY A 97 0.26 -28.12 -43.14
C GLY A 97 0.36 -26.68 -42.59
N ALA A 98 1.51 -26.03 -42.76
CA ALA A 98 1.62 -24.57 -42.93
C ALA A 98 1.72 -24.25 -44.45
N PRO A 99 1.90 -23.00 -44.95
CA PRO A 99 1.74 -21.64 -44.38
C PRO A 99 0.99 -20.69 -45.37
N ARG A 100 0.86 -19.38 -45.05
CA ARG A 100 1.03 -18.30 -46.05
C ARG A 100 1.24 -16.91 -45.40
N ASP A 101 2.39 -16.33 -45.72
CA ASP A 101 2.81 -14.94 -45.54
C ASP A 101 2.26 -14.01 -46.64
N ALA A 102 2.28 -12.70 -46.37
CA ALA A 102 2.51 -11.54 -47.27
C ALA A 102 1.59 -10.35 -46.89
N ASN A 103 1.96 -9.05 -46.89
CA ASN A 103 3.19 -8.26 -46.99
C ASN A 103 2.74 -6.77 -47.16
N LYS A 104 3.70 -5.84 -46.98
CA LYS A 104 3.81 -4.44 -47.52
C LYS A 104 3.19 -3.26 -46.74
N GLU A 105 3.99 -2.33 -46.17
CA GLU A 105 4.91 -1.26 -46.71
C GLU A 105 4.14 0.09 -46.81
N GLU A 106 4.63 1.33 -46.65
CA GLU A 106 5.88 2.02 -46.23
C GLU A 106 5.62 3.56 -46.22
N SER A 107 6.61 4.37 -45.75
CA SER A 107 6.96 5.79 -46.03
C SER A 107 7.03 6.69 -44.76
N ILE A 108 8.18 7.08 -44.17
CA ILE A 108 9.33 7.94 -44.59
C ILE A 108 8.88 9.42 -44.74
N VAL A 109 9.34 10.41 -43.95
CA VAL A 109 10.59 11.22 -44.09
C VAL A 109 10.95 12.04 -42.80
N GLU A 110 12.23 11.96 -42.37
CA GLU A 110 13.20 12.95 -41.75
C GLU A 110 12.80 14.04 -40.70
N ALA A 111 13.65 14.58 -39.80
CA ALA A 111 15.05 14.44 -39.32
C ALA A 111 15.16 15.19 -37.95
N SER A 112 15.69 14.58 -36.86
CA SER A 112 17.01 14.80 -36.18
C SER A 112 17.32 16.20 -35.60
N PRO A 113 18.17 16.39 -34.54
CA PRO A 113 18.55 15.55 -33.37
C PRO A 113 18.52 16.31 -32.01
N ARG A 114 18.52 15.59 -30.86
CA ARG A 114 19.56 15.67 -29.80
C ARG A 114 19.16 15.03 -28.45
N GLU A 115 20.07 14.18 -28.00
CA GLU A 115 20.62 14.03 -26.63
C GLU A 115 19.69 13.61 -25.47
N ALA A 116 19.75 12.31 -25.16
CA ALA A 116 19.71 11.76 -23.81
C ALA A 116 20.90 10.77 -23.69
N PRO A 117 21.27 10.16 -22.55
CA PRO A 117 20.67 10.21 -21.20
C PRO A 117 21.71 10.24 -20.04
N ALA A 118 21.28 10.48 -18.80
CA ALA A 118 22.05 10.08 -17.62
C ALA A 118 21.13 9.59 -16.49
N ASN A 119 20.78 8.31 -16.55
CA ASN A 119 20.15 7.57 -15.45
C ASN A 119 21.23 7.17 -14.44
N HIS A 120 21.29 7.86 -13.29
CA HIS A 120 22.04 7.39 -12.14
C HIS A 120 21.19 6.41 -11.32
N ASN A 121 21.46 5.12 -11.51
CA ASN A 121 21.07 4.05 -10.61
C ASN A 121 21.83 4.20 -9.27
N GLU A 122 21.18 4.69 -8.23
CA GLU A 122 21.76 4.68 -6.89
C GLU A 122 21.57 3.31 -6.22
N ARG A 123 22.71 2.62 -6.13
CA ARG A 123 22.91 1.43 -5.30
C ARG A 123 22.68 1.77 -3.83
N LYS A 124 21.86 0.94 -3.17
CA LYS A 124 21.83 0.78 -1.71
C LYS A 124 23.26 0.51 -1.18
N PRO A 125 23.76 1.26 -0.18
CA PRO A 125 24.86 0.77 0.64
C PRO A 125 24.31 -0.10 1.79
N SER A 126 24.81 -1.33 1.84
CA SER A 126 24.62 -2.29 2.91
C SER A 126 25.21 -1.79 4.23
N ASN A 127 24.40 -1.89 5.29
CA ASN A 127 24.76 -1.79 6.70
C ASN A 127 26.05 -2.53 7.06
N TRP A 128 27.12 -1.80 7.37
CA TRP A 128 28.09 -2.17 8.42
C TRP A 128 28.85 -0.90 8.80
N LEU A 129 28.48 -0.27 9.92
CA LEU A 129 29.37 0.41 10.88
C LEU A 129 28.53 1.18 11.92
N ARG A 130 28.90 0.97 13.20
CA ARG A 130 28.77 1.89 14.35
C ARG A 130 27.41 1.91 15.07
N ARG A 131 27.31 0.98 16.02
CA ARG A 131 26.94 1.33 17.39
C ARG A 131 28.08 2.18 17.97
N ASP A 132 27.82 3.47 18.20
CA ASP A 132 28.12 4.16 19.45
C ASP A 132 27.56 5.58 19.38
N GLY A 133 26.74 5.92 20.38
CA GLY A 133 26.05 7.19 20.45
C GLY A 133 26.98 8.30 20.90
N CYS A 134 26.81 9.49 20.32
CA CYS A 134 27.03 10.79 20.94
C CYS A 134 26.39 11.89 20.06
N GLN A 135 25.34 12.49 20.61
CA GLN A 135 24.87 13.88 20.46
C GLN A 135 24.81 14.54 19.07
N ARG A 136 23.59 14.86 18.64
CA ARG A 136 23.29 15.91 17.66
C ARG A 136 23.60 17.29 18.25
N PRO A 137 24.43 18.15 17.64
CA PRO A 137 24.29 19.59 17.80
C PRO A 137 23.22 20.10 16.82
N SER A 138 22.39 21.00 17.34
CA SER A 138 21.30 21.68 16.65
C SER A 138 21.80 22.51 15.48
N LYS A 139 20.94 22.60 14.45
CA LYS A 139 21.06 23.48 13.29
C LYS A 139 21.26 24.94 13.73
N MET A 140 22.33 25.57 13.25
CA MET A 140 22.40 27.00 13.03
C MET A 140 23.29 27.29 11.82
N ASP A 141 22.67 28.01 10.88
CA ASP A 141 23.18 29.09 10.03
C ASP A 141 24.20 28.80 8.92
N PHE A 142 23.87 29.38 7.75
CA PHE A 142 24.53 29.28 6.46
C PHE A 142 25.73 30.25 6.35
N ASP A 143 26.57 30.01 5.34
CA ASP A 143 27.69 30.83 4.83
C ASP A 143 29.09 30.60 5.42
N ILE A 144 29.61 29.37 5.28
CA ILE A 144 31.05 29.10 5.25
C ILE A 144 31.30 28.06 4.14
N PRO A 145 32.13 28.33 3.10
CA PRO A 145 32.50 27.28 2.15
C PRO A 145 33.25 26.17 2.90
N PRO A 146 32.95 24.88 2.65
CA PRO A 146 33.60 23.79 3.37
C PRO A 146 35.11 23.84 3.13
N PRO A 147 35.95 23.72 4.17
CA PRO A 147 37.40 23.71 3.99
C PRO A 147 37.78 22.53 3.11
N GLU A 148 38.57 22.81 2.07
CA GLU A 148 39.08 21.81 1.15
C GLU A 148 39.79 20.71 1.97
N PRO A 149 39.40 19.43 1.83
CA PRO A 149 39.89 18.38 2.68
C PRO A 149 41.39 18.18 2.44
N VAL A 150 42.21 18.68 3.36
CA VAL A 150 43.66 18.46 3.38
C VAL A 150 43.91 16.95 3.24
N PRO A 151 44.75 16.51 2.28
CA PRO A 151 45.03 15.10 2.08
C PRO A 151 45.47 14.46 3.40
N ARG A 152 44.80 13.38 3.82
CA ARG A 152 45.23 12.59 4.98
C ARG A 152 46.62 12.03 4.67
N VAL A 153 47.65 12.62 5.27
CA VAL A 153 49.01 12.09 5.21
C VAL A 153 49.03 10.82 6.06
N LEU A 154 49.00 9.67 5.39
CA LEU A 154 49.19 8.39 6.04
C LEU A 154 50.56 8.38 6.76
N PRO A 155 50.66 7.86 8.00
CA PRO A 155 51.94 7.67 8.67
C PRO A 155 52.91 6.96 7.73
N LYS A 156 54.05 7.60 7.44
CA LYS A 156 55.07 7.01 6.57
C LYS A 156 55.59 5.75 7.26
N ASN A 157 55.46 4.63 6.56
CA ASN A 157 55.80 3.29 7.03
C ASN A 157 57.18 3.26 7.73
N GLU A 158 57.19 2.87 9.01
CA GLU A 158 58.37 2.90 9.88
C GLU A 158 59.36 1.77 9.56
N ASP A 159 58.87 0.62 9.07
CA ASP A 159 59.71 -0.53 8.75
C ASP A 159 59.91 -0.73 7.23
N PRO A 160 61.15 -0.67 6.71
CA PRO A 160 61.43 -0.90 5.28
C PRO A 160 61.04 -2.32 4.82
N LYS A 161 61.02 -3.29 5.74
CA LYS A 161 60.62 -4.68 5.49
C LYS A 161 59.11 -4.84 5.29
N LEU A 162 58.29 -4.06 6.00
CA LEU A 162 56.84 -4.03 5.80
C LEU A 162 56.48 -3.34 4.48
N VAL A 163 57.22 -2.30 4.09
CA VAL A 163 57.07 -1.64 2.79
C VAL A 163 57.38 -2.59 1.64
N SER A 164 58.48 -3.35 1.71
CA SER A 164 58.85 -4.27 0.64
C SER A 164 57.84 -5.43 0.52
N ARG A 165 57.37 -5.96 1.66
CA ARG A 165 56.31 -6.97 1.69
C ARG A 165 54.99 -6.43 1.12
N ASN A 166 54.54 -5.25 1.54
CA ASN A 166 53.30 -4.65 1.05
C ASN A 166 53.40 -4.28 -0.44
N LYS A 167 54.54 -3.76 -0.91
CA LYS A 167 54.79 -3.52 -2.34
C LYS A 167 54.78 -4.82 -3.14
N ARG A 168 55.31 -5.91 -2.60
CA ARG A 168 55.30 -7.23 -3.27
C ARG A 168 53.89 -7.83 -3.30
N MET A 169 53.18 -7.79 -2.17
CA MET A 169 51.80 -8.31 -2.05
C MET A 169 50.83 -7.50 -2.90
N LEU A 170 50.89 -6.18 -2.83
CA LEU A 170 50.02 -5.29 -3.58
C LEU A 170 50.43 -5.21 -5.05
N GLY A 171 51.72 -5.26 -5.38
CA GLY A 171 52.21 -5.28 -6.77
C GLY A 171 51.76 -6.52 -7.53
N GLN A 172 51.79 -7.69 -6.88
CA GLN A 172 51.27 -8.93 -7.48
C GLN A 172 49.75 -8.89 -7.65
N LEU A 173 49.03 -8.30 -6.68
CA LEU A 173 47.59 -8.08 -6.78
C LEU A 173 47.22 -7.06 -7.86
N LEU A 174 47.96 -5.96 -7.98
CA LEU A 174 47.74 -4.94 -9.02
C LEU A 174 48.04 -5.50 -10.41
N GLY A 175 49.12 -6.27 -10.56
CA GLY A 175 49.44 -6.91 -11.83
C GLY A 175 48.42 -7.96 -12.27
N THR A 176 47.81 -8.69 -11.33
CA THR A 176 46.70 -9.62 -11.63
C THR A 176 45.39 -8.89 -11.90
N LEU A 177 45.07 -7.84 -11.13
CA LEU A 177 43.88 -7.01 -11.33
C LEU A 177 43.94 -6.23 -12.65
N GLU A 178 45.13 -5.82 -13.08
CA GLU A 178 45.37 -5.22 -14.39
C GLU A 178 45.17 -6.23 -15.53
N LYS A 179 45.52 -7.51 -15.34
CA LYS A 179 45.21 -8.58 -16.29
C LYS A 179 43.70 -8.79 -16.44
N PHE A 180 42.96 -8.88 -15.34
CA PHE A 180 41.49 -8.97 -15.38
C PHE A 180 40.86 -7.77 -16.09
N ARG A 181 41.39 -6.54 -15.89
CA ARG A 181 40.91 -5.36 -16.62
C ARG A 181 41.18 -5.45 -18.13
N LYS A 182 42.35 -5.95 -18.55
CA LYS A 182 42.69 -6.14 -19.97
C LYS A 182 41.84 -7.24 -20.61
N GLU A 183 41.61 -8.34 -19.89
CA GLU A 183 40.75 -9.44 -20.32
C GLU A 183 39.28 -9.01 -20.41
N ASP A 184 38.74 -8.27 -19.44
CA ASP A 184 37.39 -7.69 -19.51
C ASP A 184 37.25 -6.73 -20.70
N MET A 185 38.29 -5.96 -21.02
CA MET A 185 38.29 -5.06 -22.17
C MET A 185 38.28 -5.83 -23.51
N GLN A 186 38.95 -6.99 -23.57
CA GLN A 186 38.91 -7.88 -24.74
C GLN A 186 37.58 -8.65 -24.85
N LEU A 187 37.05 -9.13 -23.72
CA LEU A 187 35.77 -9.83 -23.65
C LEU A 187 34.62 -8.89 -24.01
N SER A 188 34.66 -7.63 -23.57
CA SER A 188 33.62 -6.64 -23.87
C SER A 188 33.52 -6.28 -25.34
N GLY A 189 34.63 -6.32 -26.09
CA GLY A 189 34.65 -6.15 -27.55
C GLY A 189 34.20 -7.39 -28.33
N THR A 190 34.05 -8.54 -27.68
CA THR A 190 33.64 -9.78 -28.34
C THR A 190 32.14 -9.77 -28.61
N GLU A 191 31.73 -10.12 -29.82
CA GLU A 191 30.32 -10.11 -30.27
C GLU A 191 29.37 -10.92 -29.35
N ALA A 192 29.86 -12.01 -28.77
CA ALA A 192 29.10 -12.81 -27.80
C ALA A 192 28.80 -12.05 -26.49
N TYR A 193 29.70 -11.16 -26.04
CA TYR A 193 29.45 -10.30 -24.90
C TYR A 193 28.38 -9.25 -25.21
N MET A 194 28.44 -8.63 -26.39
CA MET A 194 27.43 -7.66 -26.85
C MET A 194 26.03 -8.30 -26.84
N ARG A 195 25.86 -9.47 -27.46
CA ARG A 195 24.58 -10.20 -27.46
C ARG A 195 24.06 -10.53 -26.06
N ARG A 196 24.94 -11.01 -25.16
CA ARG A 196 24.57 -11.30 -23.76
C ARG A 196 24.20 -10.02 -23.01
N SER A 197 24.95 -8.95 -23.19
CA SER A 197 24.68 -7.66 -22.55
C SER A 197 23.34 -7.08 -23.02
N ASP A 198 23.00 -7.21 -24.29
CA ASP A 198 21.72 -6.74 -24.83
C ASP A 198 20.57 -7.63 -24.37
N SER A 199 20.77 -8.94 -24.26
CA SER A 199 19.77 -9.84 -23.66
C SER A 199 19.51 -9.50 -22.18
N LEU A 200 20.55 -9.16 -21.42
CA LEU A 200 20.44 -8.74 -20.02
C LEU A 200 19.75 -7.39 -19.90
N LYS A 201 20.10 -6.41 -20.74
CA LYS A 201 19.43 -5.10 -20.78
C LYS A 201 17.95 -5.23 -21.12
N ARG A 202 17.59 -6.08 -22.10
CA ARG A 202 16.17 -6.34 -22.44
C ARG A 202 15.44 -7.05 -21.30
N ALA A 203 16.07 -8.00 -20.62
CA ALA A 203 15.49 -8.67 -19.47
C ALA A 203 15.27 -7.70 -18.30
N GLU A 204 16.25 -6.84 -18.01
CA GLU A 204 16.14 -5.79 -16.99
C GLU A 204 15.04 -4.79 -17.34
N GLN A 205 14.95 -4.38 -18.61
CA GLN A 205 13.90 -3.48 -19.07
C GLN A 205 12.51 -4.10 -18.92
N ARG A 206 12.32 -5.36 -19.33
CA ARG A 206 11.06 -6.09 -19.10
C ARG A 206 10.71 -6.19 -17.61
N ALA A 207 11.68 -6.51 -16.76
CA ALA A 207 11.48 -6.56 -15.32
C ALA A 207 11.07 -5.20 -14.73
N ARG A 208 11.63 -4.10 -15.25
CA ARG A 208 11.24 -2.74 -14.85
C ARG A 208 9.81 -2.43 -15.29
N GLU A 209 9.47 -2.65 -16.56
CA GLU A 209 8.14 -2.44 -17.12
C GLU A 209 7.08 -3.25 -16.36
N ASP A 210 7.36 -4.52 -16.05
CA ASP A 210 6.42 -5.37 -15.30
C ASP A 210 6.27 -4.91 -13.84
N SER A 211 7.35 -4.44 -13.20
CA SER A 211 7.27 -3.82 -11.87
C SER A 211 6.49 -2.50 -11.87
N GLU A 212 6.53 -1.75 -12.98
CA GLU A 212 5.81 -0.49 -13.14
C GLU A 212 4.33 -0.75 -13.40
N LYS A 213 4.00 -1.73 -14.24
CA LYS A 213 2.62 -2.21 -14.44
C LYS A 213 2.00 -2.65 -13.11
N LEU A 214 2.72 -3.42 -12.29
CA LEU A 214 2.21 -3.81 -10.96
C LEU A 214 1.94 -2.59 -10.07
N ARG A 215 2.84 -1.60 -10.05
CA ARG A 215 2.65 -0.36 -9.30
C ARG A 215 1.46 0.46 -9.82
N GLN A 216 1.22 0.46 -11.12
CA GLN A 216 0.05 1.12 -11.72
C GLN A 216 -1.24 0.40 -11.34
N GLN A 217 -1.28 -0.93 -11.46
CA GLN A 217 -2.42 -1.75 -11.04
C GLN A 217 -2.75 -1.54 -9.56
N GLU A 218 -1.76 -1.47 -8.67
CA GLU A 218 -2.00 -1.18 -7.25
C GLU A 218 -2.62 0.20 -7.03
N ARG A 219 -2.16 1.23 -7.78
CA ARG A 219 -2.73 2.58 -7.71
C ARG A 219 -4.18 2.60 -8.21
N GLU A 220 -4.43 1.99 -9.35
CA GLU A 220 -5.76 1.89 -9.95
C GLU A 220 -6.73 1.16 -9.03
N GLN A 221 -6.31 0.02 -8.44
CA GLN A 221 -7.12 -0.71 -7.47
C GLN A 221 -7.47 0.12 -6.24
N LEU A 222 -6.54 0.95 -5.74
CA LEU A 222 -6.82 1.86 -4.62
C LEU A 222 -7.84 2.93 -5.03
N ASP A 223 -7.68 3.55 -6.20
CA ASP A 223 -8.60 4.57 -6.69
C ASP A 223 -9.99 4.00 -6.95
N GLU A 224 -10.08 2.78 -7.48
CA GLU A 224 -11.34 2.07 -7.63
C GLU A 224 -12.00 1.76 -6.29
N LYS A 225 -11.24 1.30 -5.28
CA LYS A 225 -11.75 1.07 -3.92
C LYS A 225 -12.29 2.36 -3.32
N LEU A 226 -11.56 3.47 -3.47
CA LEU A 226 -12.00 4.79 -3.03
C LEU A 226 -13.31 5.21 -3.72
N LYS A 227 -13.40 5.07 -5.04
CA LYS A 227 -14.62 5.36 -5.82
C LYS A 227 -15.79 4.50 -5.35
N ARG A 228 -15.58 3.20 -5.13
CA ARG A 228 -16.59 2.27 -4.58
C ARG A 228 -17.04 2.71 -3.20
N ASP A 229 -16.13 3.03 -2.29
CA ASP A 229 -16.49 3.45 -0.93
C ASP A 229 -17.19 4.82 -0.90
N LEU A 230 -16.79 5.77 -1.76
CA LEU A 230 -17.50 7.05 -1.91
C LEU A 230 -18.94 6.87 -2.41
N THR A 231 -19.13 6.04 -3.44
CA THR A 231 -20.47 5.75 -3.98
C THR A 231 -21.33 4.98 -2.98
N LEU A 232 -20.76 4.02 -2.24
CA LEU A 232 -21.45 3.32 -1.17
C LEU A 232 -21.86 4.28 -0.05
N ARG A 233 -20.98 5.20 0.38
CA ARG A 233 -21.33 6.23 1.37
C ARG A 233 -22.50 7.09 0.91
N ALA A 234 -22.49 7.53 -0.35
CA ALA A 234 -23.58 8.34 -0.90
C ALA A 234 -24.91 7.56 -0.94
N ARG A 235 -24.88 6.28 -1.33
CA ARG A 235 -26.06 5.41 -1.33
C ARG A 235 -26.60 5.16 0.07
N LEU A 236 -25.73 4.89 1.04
CA LEU A 236 -26.16 4.72 2.43
C LEU A 236 -26.70 6.02 3.02
N ALA A 237 -26.15 7.17 2.63
CA ALA A 237 -26.70 8.48 3.00
C ALA A 237 -28.10 8.68 2.43
N ALA A 238 -28.32 8.41 1.14
CA ALA A 238 -29.65 8.47 0.56
C ALA A 238 -30.65 7.57 1.31
N LYS A 239 -30.28 6.31 1.56
CA LYS A 239 -31.12 5.38 2.34
C LYS A 239 -31.39 5.85 3.77
N ALA A 240 -30.40 6.46 4.43
CA ALA A 240 -30.58 6.98 5.78
C ALA A 240 -31.55 8.17 5.80
N GLU A 241 -31.49 9.06 4.81
CA GLU A 241 -32.45 10.16 4.66
C GLU A 241 -33.86 9.64 4.33
N GLU A 242 -34.01 8.64 3.47
CA GLU A 242 -35.30 7.97 3.20
C GLU A 242 -35.94 7.48 4.50
N LYS A 243 -35.17 6.80 5.36
CA LYS A 243 -35.67 6.28 6.64
C LYS A 243 -36.01 7.39 7.64
N ARG A 244 -35.28 8.51 7.62
CA ARG A 244 -35.63 9.70 8.42
C ARG A 244 -36.95 10.30 7.97
N LEU A 245 -37.19 10.38 6.65
CA LEU A 245 -38.44 10.89 6.10
C LEU A 245 -39.62 9.96 6.45
N GLU A 246 -39.43 8.64 6.40
CA GLU A 246 -40.45 7.67 6.84
C GLU A 246 -40.82 7.87 8.33
N LEU A 247 -39.83 8.04 9.21
CA LEU A 247 -40.08 8.34 10.63
C LEU A 247 -40.85 9.65 10.82
N LEU A 248 -40.45 10.71 10.10
CA LEU A 248 -41.15 11.99 10.14
C LEU A 248 -42.57 11.87 9.60
N PHE A 249 -42.77 11.10 8.54
CA PHE A 249 -44.08 10.87 7.95
C PHE A 249 -45.01 10.14 8.92
N LEU A 250 -44.54 9.11 9.63
CA LEU A 250 -45.30 8.43 10.67
C LEU A 250 -45.75 9.44 11.74
N ARG A 251 -44.80 10.17 12.33
CA ARG A 251 -45.09 11.19 13.35
C ARG A 251 -46.02 12.29 12.84
N TRP A 252 -45.84 12.73 11.60
CA TRP A 252 -46.69 13.74 10.98
C TRP A 252 -48.12 13.22 10.76
N SER A 253 -48.27 12.00 10.26
CA SER A 253 -49.59 11.39 10.02
C SER A 253 -50.37 11.19 11.32
N GLU A 254 -49.69 10.84 12.42
CA GLU A 254 -50.29 10.74 13.75
C GLU A 254 -50.78 12.10 14.25
N HIS A 255 -49.93 13.14 14.14
CA HIS A 255 -50.29 14.48 14.56
C HIS A 255 -51.42 15.06 13.70
N HIS A 256 -51.38 14.82 12.39
CA HIS A 256 -52.40 15.26 11.44
C HIS A 256 -53.76 14.64 11.77
N LYS A 257 -53.82 13.33 12.09
CA LYS A 257 -55.05 12.67 12.55
C LYS A 257 -55.60 13.32 13.83
N LYS A 258 -54.74 13.61 14.81
CA LYS A 258 -55.14 14.27 16.07
C LYS A 258 -55.71 15.67 15.82
N LEU A 259 -55.02 16.48 15.01
CA LEU A 259 -55.49 17.82 14.63
C LEU A 259 -56.80 17.79 13.85
N ALA A 260 -56.92 16.90 12.86
CA ALA A 260 -58.16 16.75 12.07
C ALA A 260 -59.35 16.39 12.96
N ASN A 261 -59.15 15.48 13.93
CA ASN A 261 -60.18 15.12 14.90
C ASN A 261 -60.54 16.31 15.82
N PHE A 262 -59.54 17.07 16.29
CA PHE A 262 -59.78 18.27 17.10
C PHE A 262 -60.60 19.31 16.33
N ILE A 263 -60.23 19.60 15.08
CA ILE A 263 -60.95 20.56 14.23
C ILE A 263 -62.39 20.08 13.96
N ARG A 264 -62.59 18.79 13.68
CA ARG A 264 -63.94 18.22 13.48
C ARG A 264 -64.82 18.38 14.72
N LEU A 265 -64.32 18.02 15.90
CA LEU A 265 -65.07 18.16 17.15
C LEU A 265 -65.37 19.62 17.47
N PHE A 266 -64.40 20.52 17.26
CA PHE A 266 -64.58 21.95 17.47
C PHE A 266 -65.66 22.52 16.54
N LEU A 267 -65.63 22.19 15.25
CA LEU A 267 -66.66 22.60 14.28
C LEU A 267 -68.05 22.09 14.67
N ILE A 268 -68.18 20.82 15.08
CA ILE A 268 -69.45 20.26 15.55
C ILE A 268 -69.94 21.00 16.79
N SER A 269 -69.06 21.27 17.76
CA SER A 269 -69.42 22.01 18.97
C SER A 269 -69.90 23.42 18.65
N VAL A 270 -69.23 24.13 17.74
CA VAL A 270 -69.64 25.48 17.33
C VAL A 270 -71.00 25.45 16.62
N GLN A 271 -71.22 24.48 15.72
CA GLN A 271 -72.51 24.31 15.05
C GLN A 271 -73.64 24.01 16.04
N MET A 272 -73.41 23.13 17.03
CA MET A 272 -74.39 22.81 18.06
C MET A 272 -74.69 24.00 18.97
N SER A 273 -73.68 24.80 19.32
CA SER A 273 -73.88 26.04 20.07
C SER A 273 -74.73 27.04 19.28
N ILE A 274 -74.47 27.23 17.99
CA ILE A 274 -75.28 28.12 17.14
C ILE A 274 -76.73 27.63 17.05
N PHE A 275 -76.94 26.31 16.94
CA PHE A 275 -78.28 25.71 16.86
C PHE A 275 -79.05 25.78 18.19
N GLN A 276 -78.38 25.86 19.35
CA GLN A 276 -79.06 26.09 20.63
C GLN A 276 -79.50 27.54 20.87
N PHE A 277 -78.95 28.50 20.12
CA PHE A 277 -79.30 29.92 20.24
C PHE A 277 -80.38 30.38 19.24
N TYR A 278 -80.80 29.51 18.31
CA TYR A 278 -81.93 29.71 17.40
C TYR A 278 -83.12 28.85 17.82
#